data_AF-A0A9E4IR58-F1
#
_entry.id   AF-A0A9E4IR58-F1
#
_cell.length_a   1.000
_cell.length_b   1.000
_cell.length_c   1.000
_cell.angle_alpha   90.00
_cell.angle_beta   90.00
_cell.angle_gamma   90.00
#
_symmetry.space_group_name_H-M   'P 1'
#
loop_
_entity.id
_entity.type
_entity.pdbx_description
1 polymer ?
#
loop_
_entity_poly.entity_id
_entity_poly.type
_entity_poly.pdbx_seq_one_letter_code
_entity_poly.pdbx_strand_id
1 'polypeptide(L)'
;MRINRLDINNFRCFDERSFTFHERFTLLVGANATGKTAVLDALAVALGAALIPVPHALSGSIHHRDVRRTYQQIGETGHFREHYPARIEAHGSIEKHSVIWTRALRSAKSRTTRGGSRAIREAMNQLVQGSASHDDVLLPYIGYYGTGRLWREQRLLSEGGIDPARRSSRYVGYQNCLTRARRLDTSRPGSSASPSSRLGEAPSQLSRPSFVLLPIASKKLSPPISISRRTISSSSSRPTGFRFVH
;
A
#
# COMPACT_ATOMS: atom_id res chain seq x y z
N MET A 1 7.82 14.99 8.35
CA MET A 1 6.64 14.19 8.75
C MET A 1 7.10 12.81 9.20
N ARG A 2 6.48 12.21 10.22
CA ARG A 2 6.78 10.86 10.72
C ARG A 2 5.51 10.15 11.16
N ILE A 3 5.44 8.82 10.97
CA ILE A 3 4.42 7.96 11.59
C ILE A 3 5.07 7.18 12.72
N ASN A 4 4.44 7.20 13.89
CA ASN A 4 4.88 6.54 15.11
C ASN A 4 4.11 5.24 15.37
N ARG A 5 2.81 5.27 15.12
CA ARG A 5 1.92 4.14 15.37
C ARG A 5 0.81 4.08 14.32
N LEU A 6 0.40 2.87 14.00
CA LEU A 6 -0.70 2.57 13.09
C LEU A 6 -1.61 1.54 13.74
N ASP A 7 -2.88 1.91 13.92
CA ASP A 7 -3.93 1.03 14.42
C ASP A 7 -4.86 0.67 13.26
N ILE A 8 -5.05 -0.63 13.05
CA ILE A 8 -5.80 -1.20 11.95
C ILE A 8 -6.96 -2.03 12.51
N ASN A 9 -8.16 -1.77 11.99
CA ASN A 9 -9.36 -2.55 12.29
C ASN A 9 -10.06 -2.98 10.98
N ASN A 10 -10.42 -4.26 10.88
CA ASN A 10 -11.15 -4.86 9.77
C ASN A 10 -10.61 -4.54 8.37
N PHE A 11 -9.28 -4.52 8.24
CA PHE A 11 -8.59 -4.25 6.98
C PHE A 11 -7.80 -5.48 6.54
N ARG A 12 -8.19 -6.05 5.41
CA ARG A 12 -7.59 -7.23 4.78
C ARG A 12 -7.51 -8.42 5.74
N CYS A 13 -6.30 -8.81 6.13
CA CYS A 13 -6.06 -9.94 7.04
C CYS A 13 -6.17 -9.57 8.52
N PHE A 14 -6.33 -8.28 8.85
CA PHE A 14 -6.35 -7.81 10.24
C PHE A 14 -7.77 -7.57 10.73
N ASP A 15 -8.12 -8.26 11.82
CA ASP A 15 -9.32 -7.97 12.61
C ASP A 15 -9.08 -6.71 13.44
N GLU A 16 -8.10 -6.77 14.34
CA GLU A 16 -7.56 -5.63 15.06
C GLU A 16 -6.05 -5.82 15.26
N ARG A 17 -5.25 -4.85 14.84
CA ARG A 17 -3.79 -4.87 15.02
C ARG A 17 -3.22 -3.46 15.16
N SER A 18 -2.28 -3.32 16.09
CA SER A 18 -1.48 -2.12 16.28
C SER A 18 -0.04 -2.37 15.91
N PHE A 19 0.59 -1.38 15.30
CA PHE A 19 1.97 -1.40 14.86
C PHE A 19 2.68 -0.14 15.35
N THR A 20 3.85 -0.29 15.95
CA THR A 20 4.71 0.83 16.37
C THR A 20 5.94 0.85 15.49
N PHE A 21 6.29 2.03 14.99
CA PHE A 21 7.44 2.24 14.12
C PHE A 21 8.57 2.91 14.89
N HIS A 22 9.78 2.41 14.68
CA HIS A 22 10.98 3.02 15.23
C HIS A 22 11.30 4.33 14.50
N GLU A 23 11.95 5.26 15.20
CA GLU A 23 12.15 6.63 14.74
C GLU A 23 12.94 6.73 13.43
N ARG A 24 13.89 5.82 13.22
CA ARG A 24 14.81 5.87 12.07
C ARG A 24 14.40 4.91 10.96
N PHE A 25 14.20 3.65 11.31
CA PHE A 25 13.98 2.57 10.35
C PHE A 25 13.23 1.41 11.01
N THR A 26 12.35 0.76 10.25
CA THR A 26 11.56 -0.37 10.74
C THR A 26 11.54 -1.46 9.69
N LEU A 27 12.03 -2.67 10.03
CA LEU A 27 12.01 -3.82 9.14
C LEU A 27 10.87 -4.78 9.51
N LEU A 28 9.99 -5.07 8.54
CA LEU A 28 8.91 -6.04 8.66
C LEU A 28 9.36 -7.41 8.16
N VAL A 29 9.60 -8.37 9.06
CA VAL A 29 10.05 -9.73 8.70
C VAL A 29 8.96 -10.76 8.98
N GLY A 30 8.66 -11.61 8.00
CA GLY A 30 7.75 -12.74 8.19
C GLY A 30 7.54 -13.54 6.91
N ALA A 31 6.86 -14.67 7.00
CA ALA A 31 6.57 -15.53 5.84
C ALA A 31 5.68 -14.85 4.79
N ASN A 32 5.56 -15.43 3.60
CA ASN A 32 4.61 -14.97 2.60
C ASN A 32 3.17 -15.01 3.14
N ALA A 33 2.31 -14.12 2.65
CA ALA A 33 0.92 -13.99 3.07
C ALA A 33 0.66 -13.67 4.56
N THR A 34 1.68 -13.29 5.35
CA THR A 34 1.49 -12.97 6.77
C THR A 34 0.89 -11.59 7.03
N GLY A 35 0.83 -10.71 6.03
CA GLY A 35 0.21 -9.39 6.15
C GLY A 35 1.17 -8.20 5.99
N LYS A 36 2.47 -8.41 5.72
CA LYS A 36 3.44 -7.31 5.49
C LYS A 36 2.97 -6.28 4.47
N THR A 37 2.51 -6.77 3.32
CA THR A 37 1.90 -5.95 2.27
C THR A 37 0.66 -5.19 2.77
N ALA A 38 -0.17 -5.82 3.61
CA ALA A 38 -1.36 -5.18 4.15
C ALA A 38 -1.01 -4.02 5.10
N VAL A 39 0.09 -4.13 5.86
CA VAL A 39 0.60 -3.00 6.67
C VAL A 39 1.04 -1.84 5.79
N LEU A 40 1.81 -2.11 4.72
CA LEU A 40 2.25 -1.08 3.78
C LEU A 40 1.07 -0.41 3.06
N ASP A 41 0.07 -1.19 2.65
CA ASP A 41 -1.13 -0.66 2.01
C ASP A 41 -1.98 0.17 2.99
N ALA A 42 -2.03 -0.21 4.27
CA ALA A 42 -2.68 0.61 5.31
C ALA A 42 -1.94 1.93 5.57
N LEU A 43 -0.60 1.90 5.61
CA LEU A 43 0.22 3.13 5.67
C LEU A 43 -0.05 4.04 4.47
N ALA A 44 -0.12 3.47 3.25
CA ALA A 44 -0.45 4.24 2.05
C ALA A 44 -1.83 4.90 2.13
N VAL A 45 -2.84 4.22 2.68
CA VAL A 45 -4.16 4.84 2.93
C VAL A 45 -4.08 5.97 3.95
N ALA A 46 -3.35 5.76 5.06
CA ALA A 46 -3.18 6.77 6.11
C ALA A 46 -2.47 8.03 5.56
N LEU A 47 -1.33 7.85 4.89
CA LEU A 47 -0.57 8.92 4.24
C LEU A 47 -1.35 9.60 3.11
N GLY A 48 -2.19 8.86 2.40
CA GLY A 48 -3.04 9.41 1.35
C GLY A 48 -3.99 10.50 1.83
N ALA A 49 -4.26 10.58 3.14
CA ALA A 49 -5.03 11.66 3.74
C ALA A 49 -4.25 12.98 3.76
N ALA A 50 -2.96 12.91 4.09
CA ALA A 50 -2.02 14.03 4.15
C ALA A 50 -1.79 14.65 2.76
N LEU A 51 -1.91 13.85 1.70
CA LEU A 51 -1.70 14.30 0.32
C LEU A 51 -2.90 15.00 -0.33
N ILE A 52 -4.08 15.00 0.30
CA ILE A 52 -5.28 15.64 -0.27
C ILE A 52 -5.09 17.13 -0.63
N PRO A 53 -4.38 17.95 0.19
CA PRO A 53 -4.11 19.36 -0.14
C PRO A 53 -3.00 19.56 -1.18
N VAL A 54 -2.21 18.52 -1.48
CA VAL A 54 -1.05 18.62 -2.37
C VAL A 54 -1.52 18.60 -3.83
N PRO A 55 -1.14 19.60 -4.65
CA PRO A 55 -1.53 19.65 -6.05
C PRO A 55 -1.16 18.38 -6.80
N HIS A 56 -2.13 17.82 -7.54
CA HIS A 56 -1.97 16.62 -8.38
C HIS A 56 -1.60 15.32 -7.65
N ALA A 57 -1.51 15.33 -6.32
CA ALA A 57 -1.22 14.12 -5.58
C ALA A 57 -2.43 13.18 -5.56
N LEU A 58 -2.19 11.89 -5.78
CA LEU A 58 -3.25 10.89 -5.67
C LEU A 58 -3.48 10.53 -4.20
N SER A 59 -4.64 10.89 -3.68
CA SER A 59 -5.05 10.50 -2.33
C SER A 59 -5.44 9.02 -2.29
N GLY A 60 -4.76 8.23 -1.45
CA GLY A 60 -5.15 6.85 -1.16
C GLY A 60 -6.50 6.75 -0.44
N SER A 61 -7.26 5.68 -0.70
CA SER A 61 -8.56 5.37 -0.10
C SER A 61 -8.67 3.90 0.29
N ILE A 62 -9.55 3.60 1.25
CA ILE A 62 -9.93 2.22 1.59
C ILE A 62 -10.93 1.76 0.52
N HIS A 63 -10.57 0.74 -0.27
CA HIS A 63 -11.49 0.14 -1.24
C HIS A 63 -12.31 -0.96 -0.56
N HIS A 64 -13.47 -1.30 -1.12
CA HIS A 64 -14.29 -2.42 -0.61
C HIS A 64 -13.52 -3.76 -0.60
N ARG A 65 -12.61 -3.97 -1.55
CA ARG A 65 -11.72 -5.14 -1.56
C ARG A 65 -10.70 -5.17 -0.43
N ASP A 66 -10.41 -4.03 0.20
CA ASP A 66 -9.50 -3.94 1.32
C ASP A 66 -10.21 -4.25 2.66
N VAL A 67 -11.53 -4.36 2.66
CA VAL A 67 -12.32 -4.73 3.85
C VAL A 67 -12.04 -6.18 4.20
N ARG A 68 -11.88 -6.47 5.50
CA ARG A 68 -11.67 -7.84 5.98
C ARG A 68 -12.86 -8.72 5.64
N ARG A 69 -12.56 -9.92 5.16
CA ARG A 69 -13.54 -10.96 4.81
C ARG A 69 -13.25 -12.23 5.59
N THR A 70 -14.28 -12.82 6.17
CA THR A 70 -14.20 -14.15 6.80
C THR A 70 -15.19 -15.08 6.14
N TYR A 71 -14.78 -16.32 5.92
CA TYR A 71 -15.69 -17.37 5.50
C TYR A 71 -16.53 -17.84 6.69
N GLN A 72 -17.84 -17.88 6.52
CA GLN A 72 -18.79 -18.40 7.48
C GLN A 72 -19.59 -19.51 6.82
N GLN A 73 -19.59 -20.69 7.44
CA GLN A 73 -20.42 -21.81 7.01
C GLN A 73 -21.73 -21.79 7.81
N ILE A 74 -22.86 -21.78 7.11
CA ILE A 74 -24.19 -21.92 7.70
C ILE A 74 -24.87 -23.08 6.99
N GLY A 75 -25.02 -24.20 7.71
CA GLY A 75 -25.46 -25.47 7.13
C GLY A 75 -24.47 -25.99 6.07
N GLU A 76 -24.98 -26.32 4.90
CA GLU A 76 -24.19 -26.79 3.76
C GLU A 76 -23.65 -25.63 2.88
N THR A 77 -24.10 -24.40 3.12
CA THR A 77 -23.73 -23.23 2.30
C THR A 77 -22.68 -22.38 2.99
N GLY A 78 -21.59 -22.11 2.26
CA GLY A 78 -20.55 -21.17 2.67
C GLY A 78 -20.74 -19.79 2.06
N HIS A 79 -20.58 -18.74 2.86
CA HIS A 79 -20.55 -17.37 2.34
C HIS A 79 -19.43 -16.56 2.99
N PHE A 80 -18.97 -15.54 2.28
CA PHE A 80 -18.02 -14.56 2.82
C PHE A 80 -18.78 -13.41 3.48
N ARG A 81 -18.44 -13.14 4.74
CA ARG A 81 -18.92 -11.98 5.48
C ARG A 81 -17.86 -10.88 5.46
N GLU A 82 -18.27 -9.67 5.07
CA GLU A 82 -17.45 -8.47 5.18
C GLU A 82 -17.62 -7.84 6.57
N HIS A 83 -16.52 -7.33 7.14
CA HIS A 83 -16.53 -6.70 8.45
C HIS A 83 -16.36 -5.18 8.34
N TYR A 84 -17.36 -4.44 8.81
CA TYR A 84 -17.34 -2.99 8.86
C TYR A 84 -17.48 -2.52 10.32
N PRO A 85 -16.92 -1.35 10.68
CA PRO A 85 -16.16 -0.45 9.82
C PRO A 85 -14.72 -0.94 9.59
N ALA A 86 -14.21 -0.81 8.36
CA ALA A 86 -12.78 -0.92 8.10
C ALA A 86 -12.13 0.43 8.46
N ARG A 87 -11.22 0.45 9.42
CA ARG A 87 -10.62 1.68 9.98
C ARG A 87 -9.11 1.57 10.03
N ILE A 88 -8.45 2.65 9.64
CA ILE A 88 -7.01 2.85 9.78
C ILE A 88 -6.82 4.17 10.52
N GLU A 89 -6.18 4.12 11.67
CA GLU A 89 -5.76 5.27 12.45
C GLU A 89 -4.23 5.34 12.49
N ALA A 90 -3.70 6.53 12.27
CA ALA A 90 -2.27 6.79 12.35
C ALA A 90 -2.00 7.88 13.38
N HIS A 91 -0.92 7.68 14.11
CA HIS A 91 -0.35 8.60 15.08
C HIS A 91 1.03 8.98 14.59
N GLY A 92 1.33 10.27 14.53
CA GLY A 92 2.58 10.75 13.95
C GLY A 92 2.82 12.21 14.23
N SER A 93 3.76 12.80 13.50
CA SER A 93 4.07 14.23 13.62
C SER A 93 4.39 14.91 12.29
N ILE A 94 4.05 16.20 12.20
CA ILE A 94 4.45 17.14 11.13
C ILE A 94 5.08 18.35 11.82
N GLU A 95 6.26 18.78 11.37
CA GLU A 95 7.01 19.91 11.98
C GLU A 95 7.08 19.84 13.52
N LYS A 96 7.30 18.63 14.07
CA LYS A 96 7.34 18.32 15.52
C LYS A 96 5.99 18.39 16.26
N HIS A 97 4.90 18.79 15.60
CA HIS A 97 3.55 18.74 16.16
C HIS A 97 2.96 17.34 16.04
N SER A 98 2.47 16.79 17.15
CA SER A 98 1.79 15.49 17.17
C SER A 98 0.42 15.60 16.51
N VAL A 99 0.10 14.64 15.64
CA VAL A 99 -1.18 14.57 14.92
C VAL A 99 -1.68 13.14 14.93
N ILE A 100 -2.96 12.98 15.22
CA ILE A 100 -3.69 11.71 15.12
C ILE A 100 -4.76 11.88 14.04
N TRP A 101 -4.84 10.93 13.13
CA TRP A 101 -5.85 10.96 12.07
C TRP A 101 -6.34 9.58 11.70
N THR A 102 -7.60 9.53 11.27
CA THR A 102 -8.32 8.30 10.92
C THR A 102 -8.89 8.38 9.52
N ARG A 103 -8.79 7.25 8.79
CA ARG A 103 -9.53 6.94 7.57
C ARG A 103 -10.40 5.72 7.84
N ALA A 104 -11.69 5.79 7.50
CA ALA A 104 -12.61 4.68 7.74
C ALA A 104 -13.57 4.47 6.55
N LEU A 105 -13.94 3.23 6.28
CA LEU A 105 -15.03 2.85 5.41
C LEU A 105 -16.12 2.25 6.30
N ARG A 106 -17.25 2.95 6.42
CA ARG A 106 -18.25 2.65 7.47
C ARG A 106 -19.21 1.52 7.10
N SER A 107 -19.46 1.31 5.82
CA SER A 107 -20.39 0.31 5.29
C SER A 107 -20.09 -0.03 3.83
N ALA A 108 -20.73 -1.08 3.33
CA ALA A 108 -20.61 -1.57 1.94
C ALA A 108 -21.06 -0.56 0.86
N LYS A 109 -21.82 0.48 1.23
CA LYS A 109 -22.25 1.54 0.29
C LYS A 109 -21.54 2.88 0.56
N SER A 110 -20.74 2.97 1.62
CA SER A 110 -20.06 4.21 2.00
C SER A 110 -18.76 4.42 1.20
N ARG A 111 -18.25 5.65 1.22
CA ARG A 111 -16.89 5.98 0.77
C ARG A 111 -15.96 6.18 1.97
N THR A 112 -14.66 6.16 1.74
CA THR A 112 -13.69 6.45 2.81
C THR A 112 -13.94 7.85 3.39
N THR A 113 -14.04 7.93 4.72
CA THR A 113 -14.28 9.16 5.45
C THR A 113 -13.17 10.18 5.24
N ARG A 114 -13.56 11.46 5.25
CA ARG A 114 -12.65 12.62 5.25
C ARG A 114 -12.60 13.33 6.61
N GLY A 115 -13.67 13.26 7.41
CA GLY A 115 -13.78 13.98 8.68
C GLY A 115 -12.67 13.66 9.68
N GLY A 116 -12.35 12.37 9.86
CA GLY A 116 -11.27 11.94 10.76
C GLY A 116 -9.85 12.31 10.31
N SER A 117 -9.69 12.93 9.14
CA SER A 117 -8.40 13.35 8.59
C SER A 117 -8.20 14.86 8.55
N ARG A 118 -9.04 15.63 9.24
CA ARG A 118 -8.99 17.09 9.23
C ARG A 118 -7.63 17.63 9.70
N ALA A 119 -7.16 17.20 10.87
CA ALA A 119 -5.92 17.70 11.47
C ALA A 119 -4.69 17.51 10.56
N ILE A 120 -4.52 16.31 10.00
CA ILE A 120 -3.38 16.03 9.10
C ILE A 120 -3.45 16.81 7.79
N ARG A 121 -4.68 17.06 7.29
CA ARG A 121 -4.90 17.85 6.08
C ARG A 121 -4.61 19.33 6.31
N GLU A 122 -5.01 19.87 7.45
CA GLU A 122 -4.74 21.26 7.80
C GLU A 122 -3.23 21.49 7.95
N ALA A 123 -2.53 20.61 8.67
CA ALA A 123 -1.07 20.67 8.81
C ALA A 123 -0.34 20.58 7.46
N MET A 124 -0.75 19.66 6.58
CA MET A 124 -0.17 19.58 5.24
C MET A 124 -0.54 20.76 4.34
N ASN A 125 -1.73 21.33 4.50
CA ASN A 125 -2.14 22.51 3.73
C ASN A 125 -1.29 23.73 4.10
N GLN A 126 -0.94 23.90 5.37
CA GLN A 126 -0.03 24.95 5.83
C GLN A 126 1.36 24.80 5.18
N LEU A 127 1.89 23.59 5.14
CA LEU A 127 3.16 23.31 4.45
C LEU A 127 3.09 23.62 2.94
N VAL A 128 2.03 23.21 2.28
CA VAL A 128 1.84 23.47 0.84
C VAL A 128 1.75 24.97 0.57
N GLN A 129 0.97 25.71 1.37
CA GLN A 129 0.85 27.17 1.25
C GLN A 129 2.18 27.86 1.52
N GLY A 130 2.90 27.46 2.58
CA GLY A 130 4.24 27.97 2.88
C GLY A 130 5.20 27.75 1.72
N SER A 131 5.17 26.56 1.11
CA SER A 131 6.01 26.22 -0.05
C SER A 131 5.61 26.91 -1.35
N ALA A 132 4.41 27.49 -1.45
CA ALA A 132 4.04 28.34 -2.57
C ALA A 132 4.60 29.76 -2.43
N SER A 133 4.84 30.20 -1.18
CA SER A 133 5.32 31.55 -0.87
C SER A 133 6.82 31.63 -0.61
N HIS A 134 7.44 30.54 -0.14
CA HIS A 134 8.86 30.50 0.23
C HIS A 134 9.53 29.21 -0.26
N ASP A 135 10.77 29.33 -0.74
CA ASP A 135 11.52 28.20 -1.28
C ASP A 135 12.21 27.33 -0.22
N ASP A 136 12.33 27.81 1.01
CA ASP A 136 12.98 27.12 2.14
C ASP A 136 12.09 26.08 2.85
N VAL A 137 10.78 26.07 2.56
CA VAL A 137 9.84 25.11 3.16
C VAL A 137 10.08 23.70 2.63
N LEU A 138 10.40 22.77 3.54
CA LEU A 138 10.65 21.36 3.24
C LEU A 138 9.36 20.53 3.28
N LEU A 139 8.95 20.00 2.13
CA LEU A 139 7.84 19.06 2.05
C LEU A 139 8.29 17.62 2.39
N PRO A 140 7.41 16.79 3.00
CA PRO A 140 7.79 15.46 3.46
C PRO A 140 7.99 14.49 2.30
N TYR A 141 9.15 13.82 2.24
CA TYR A 141 9.39 12.77 1.27
C TYR A 141 8.55 11.51 1.57
N ILE A 142 7.83 11.02 0.57
CA ILE A 142 7.01 9.81 0.64
C ILE A 142 7.28 8.98 -0.62
N GLY A 143 7.54 7.69 -0.45
CA GLY A 143 7.74 6.76 -1.56
C GLY A 143 7.27 5.35 -1.21
N TYR A 144 6.45 4.77 -2.08
CA TYR A 144 5.96 3.39 -1.95
C TYR A 144 6.45 2.53 -3.11
N TYR A 145 7.48 1.73 -2.82
CA TYR A 145 8.12 0.84 -3.78
C TYR A 145 7.58 -0.58 -3.70
N GLY A 146 7.17 -1.12 -4.85
CA GLY A 146 6.75 -2.51 -5.01
C GLY A 146 7.92 -3.44 -5.32
N THR A 147 7.77 -4.73 -5.02
CA THR A 147 8.82 -5.74 -5.22
C THR A 147 9.08 -6.14 -6.67
N GLY A 148 8.28 -5.66 -7.63
CA GLY A 148 8.32 -6.18 -9.00
C GLY A 148 9.25 -5.48 -9.98
N ARG A 149 9.86 -4.32 -9.65
CA ARG A 149 10.17 -3.34 -10.71
C ARG A 149 11.31 -2.37 -10.43
N LEU A 150 12.53 -2.85 -10.16
CA LEU A 150 13.72 -2.02 -10.40
C LEU A 150 13.83 -1.61 -11.89
N TRP A 151 13.22 -2.38 -12.80
CA TRP A 151 13.35 -2.22 -14.26
C TRP A 151 12.10 -1.67 -14.98
N ARG A 152 10.88 -1.80 -14.43
CA ARG A 152 9.64 -1.29 -15.07
C ARG A 152 9.27 0.13 -14.63
N GLU A 153 9.99 0.71 -13.67
CA GLU A 153 9.75 2.07 -13.16
C GLU A 153 10.10 3.13 -14.21
N GLN A 154 11.10 2.87 -15.06
CA GLN A 154 11.39 3.69 -16.26
C GLN A 154 10.16 3.87 -17.15
N ARG A 155 9.31 2.84 -17.27
CA ARG A 155 8.15 2.85 -18.18
C ARG A 155 6.94 3.61 -17.63
N LEU A 156 6.78 3.71 -16.30
CA LEU A 156 5.68 4.46 -15.67
C LEU A 156 5.90 5.98 -15.74
N LEU A 157 7.16 6.42 -15.80
CA LEU A 157 7.50 7.80 -16.16
C LEU A 157 7.22 8.07 -17.65
N SER A 158 7.25 7.04 -18.50
CA SER A 158 7.07 7.14 -19.96
C SER A 158 5.62 7.01 -20.45
N GLU A 159 4.78 6.15 -19.83
CA GLU A 159 3.44 5.80 -20.36
C GLU A 159 2.28 6.64 -19.79
N GLY A 160 2.58 7.66 -18.98
CA GLY A 160 1.60 8.61 -18.45
C GLY A 160 2.13 10.03 -18.39
N GLY A 161 2.96 10.38 -19.37
CA GLY A 161 3.74 11.62 -19.53
C GLY A 161 3.48 12.68 -18.47
N ILE A 162 4.44 12.87 -17.56
CA ILE A 162 4.50 14.08 -16.76
C ILE A 162 4.53 15.23 -17.75
N ASP A 163 3.43 16.00 -17.79
CA ASP A 163 3.27 17.20 -18.59
C ASP A 163 4.56 18.03 -18.51
N PRO A 164 5.25 18.29 -19.64
CA PRO A 164 6.54 18.99 -19.65
C PRO A 164 6.50 20.32 -18.90
N ALA A 165 5.37 21.03 -18.94
CA ALA A 165 5.16 22.28 -18.21
C ALA A 165 5.14 22.10 -16.68
N ARG A 166 4.87 20.88 -16.21
CA ARG A 166 4.78 20.53 -14.79
C ARG A 166 6.06 19.94 -14.23
N ARG A 167 7.02 19.54 -15.07
CA ARG A 167 8.29 18.93 -14.62
C ARG A 167 9.11 19.84 -13.69
N SER A 168 8.86 21.15 -13.73
CA SER A 168 9.48 22.15 -12.85
C SER A 168 8.80 22.31 -11.48
N SER A 169 7.62 21.71 -11.27
CA SER A 169 6.88 21.86 -10.01
C SER A 169 7.43 20.94 -8.92
N ARG A 170 7.68 21.50 -7.73
CA ARG A 170 8.12 20.76 -6.53
C ARG A 170 7.11 19.68 -6.09
N TYR A 171 5.85 19.73 -6.58
CA TYR A 171 4.79 18.77 -6.25
C TYR A 171 4.78 17.51 -7.12
N VAL A 172 5.56 17.46 -8.22
CA VAL A 172 5.56 16.31 -9.16
C VAL A 172 5.86 14.99 -8.45
N GLY A 173 6.73 15.00 -7.44
CA GLY A 173 7.08 13.80 -6.66
C GLY A 173 5.88 13.13 -6.00
N TYR A 174 4.78 13.86 -5.75
CA TYR A 174 3.61 13.31 -5.05
C TYR A 174 2.58 12.65 -5.96
N GLN A 175 2.64 12.81 -7.29
CA GLN A 175 1.59 12.31 -8.20
C GLN A 175 1.35 10.81 -8.07
N ASN A 176 2.41 10.01 -7.89
CA ASN A 176 2.31 8.54 -7.77
C ASN A 176 3.05 7.96 -6.57
N CYS A 177 3.44 8.79 -5.60
CA CYS A 177 4.27 8.37 -4.46
C CYS A 177 3.66 7.26 -3.58
N LEU A 178 2.33 7.11 -3.57
CA LEU A 178 1.61 6.07 -2.82
C LEU A 178 1.04 4.97 -3.73
N THR A 179 1.35 5.01 -5.03
CA THR A 179 0.89 4.00 -5.98
C THR A 179 1.92 2.88 -6.05
N ARG A 180 1.55 1.70 -5.58
CA ARG A 180 2.32 0.46 -5.75
C ARG A 180 2.30 0.03 -7.22
N ALA A 181 3.11 0.65 -8.08
CA ALA A 181 3.26 0.40 -9.51
C ALA A 181 2.09 -0.38 -10.16
N ARG A 182 1.07 0.37 -10.63
CA ARG A 182 -0.15 -0.18 -11.25
C ARG A 182 0.18 -1.36 -12.20
N ARG A 183 -0.52 -2.49 -12.04
CA ARG A 183 -0.89 -3.27 -13.24
C ARG A 183 -1.81 -2.35 -14.03
N LEU A 184 -1.43 -2.03 -15.26
CA LEU A 184 -2.35 -1.49 -16.24
C LEU A 184 -3.46 -2.53 -16.38
N ASP A 185 -4.60 -2.27 -15.73
CA ASP A 185 -5.83 -2.93 -16.08
C ASP A 185 -6.33 -2.18 -17.32
N THR A 186 -6.11 -2.77 -18.49
CA THR A 186 -6.62 -2.28 -19.77
C THR A 186 -8.11 -2.58 -19.81
N SER A 187 -8.89 -1.88 -19.00
CA SER A 187 -10.35 -1.90 -19.06
C SER A 187 -10.89 -0.50 -18.81
N ARG A 188 -10.69 0.39 -19.79
CA ARG A 188 -11.64 1.48 -20.02
C ARG A 188 -12.82 0.92 -20.82
N PRO A 189 -14.07 1.08 -20.37
CA PRO A 189 -15.22 0.87 -21.24
C PRO A 189 -15.38 2.09 -22.15
N GLY A 190 -15.55 1.85 -23.45
CA GLY A 190 -16.05 2.84 -24.41
C GLY A 190 -15.00 3.59 -25.24
N SER A 191 -14.53 2.98 -26.32
CA SER A 191 -14.60 3.61 -27.65
C SER A 191 -14.52 2.51 -28.70
N SER A 192 -15.66 2.19 -29.31
CA SER A 192 -15.74 1.40 -30.54
C SER A 192 -15.01 2.15 -31.65
N ALA A 193 -13.81 1.69 -31.98
CA ALA A 193 -13.17 1.97 -33.25
C ALA A 193 -12.52 0.67 -33.70
N SER A 194 -13.24 -0.07 -34.54
CA SER A 194 -12.72 -1.25 -35.24
C SER A 194 -11.55 -0.83 -36.13
N PRO A 195 -10.36 -1.46 -36.04
CA PRO A 195 -9.34 -1.28 -37.06
C PRO A 195 -9.64 -2.24 -38.20
N SER A 196 -10.05 -1.67 -39.32
CA SER A 196 -10.17 -2.33 -40.61
C SER A 196 -8.86 -3.00 -41.00
N SER A 197 -9.03 -4.18 -41.59
CA SER A 197 -8.07 -5.01 -42.31
C SER A 197 -6.90 -4.27 -42.96
N ARG A 198 -5.67 -4.61 -42.55
CA ARG A 198 -4.53 -4.74 -43.47
C ARG A 198 -3.73 -5.99 -43.08
N LEU A 199 -3.87 -7.01 -43.93
CA LEU A 199 -2.93 -8.11 -44.06
C LEU A 199 -1.55 -7.51 -44.40
N GLY A 200 -0.56 -7.83 -43.58
CA GLY A 200 0.85 -7.53 -43.82
C GLY A 200 1.65 -8.68 -43.24
N GLU A 201 2.41 -9.34 -44.11
CA GLU A 201 3.09 -10.61 -43.93
C GLU A 201 4.07 -10.64 -42.74
N ALA A 202 4.18 -11.80 -42.10
CA ALA A 202 5.20 -12.11 -41.11
C ALA A 202 6.48 -12.60 -41.78
N PRO A 203 7.68 -12.12 -41.39
CA PRO A 203 8.90 -12.88 -41.58
C PRO A 203 9.14 -13.80 -40.38
N SER A 204 9.41 -15.04 -40.72
CA SER A 204 9.87 -16.14 -39.88
C SER A 204 11.31 -15.92 -39.39
N GLN A 205 11.70 -16.73 -38.39
CA GLN A 205 13.05 -16.93 -37.85
C GLN A 205 13.52 -15.89 -36.81
N LEU A 206 13.57 -16.30 -35.53
CA LEU A 206 14.84 -16.36 -34.81
C LEU A 206 14.71 -17.22 -33.53
N SER A 207 15.83 -17.86 -33.22
CA SER A 207 16.07 -19.01 -32.35
C SER A 207 15.75 -18.81 -30.86
N ARG A 208 15.24 -19.88 -30.24
CA ARG A 208 15.20 -20.07 -28.78
C ARG A 208 16.60 -20.47 -28.28
N PRO A 209 17.14 -19.86 -27.23
CA PRO A 209 18.16 -20.52 -26.43
C PRO A 209 17.52 -21.26 -25.26
N SER A 210 17.72 -22.56 -25.25
CA SER A 210 17.58 -23.47 -24.11
C SER A 210 18.46 -22.98 -22.95
N PHE A 211 17.92 -22.89 -21.73
CA PHE A 211 18.74 -22.79 -20.52
C PHE A 211 18.34 -23.84 -19.50
N VAL A 212 19.37 -24.61 -19.15
CA VAL A 212 19.42 -25.77 -18.26
C VAL A 212 19.25 -25.32 -16.80
N LEU A 213 18.36 -25.98 -16.07
CA LEU A 213 18.19 -25.82 -14.62
C LEU A 213 19.24 -26.68 -13.91
N LEU A 214 20.17 -26.06 -13.17
CA LEU A 214 21.03 -26.77 -12.21
C LEU A 214 20.42 -26.65 -10.79
N PRO A 215 20.26 -27.75 -10.04
CA PRO A 215 19.75 -27.72 -8.68
C PRO A 215 20.88 -27.40 -7.68
N ILE A 216 20.70 -26.38 -6.83
CA ILE A 216 21.59 -26.19 -5.68
C ILE A 216 20.97 -26.86 -4.46
N ALA A 217 21.79 -27.75 -3.90
CA ALA A 217 21.47 -28.75 -2.90
C ALA A 217 21.12 -28.20 -1.50
N SER A 218 20.21 -28.91 -0.85
CA SER A 218 19.99 -28.91 0.61
C SER A 218 21.27 -29.24 1.37
N LYS A 219 21.63 -28.42 2.35
CA LYS A 219 22.45 -28.83 3.50
C LYS A 219 21.68 -28.60 4.80
N LYS A 220 21.40 -29.71 5.48
CA LYS A 220 20.93 -29.82 6.87
C LYS A 220 22.02 -29.31 7.81
N LEU A 221 21.63 -28.54 8.83
CA LEU A 221 22.29 -28.53 10.14
C LEU A 221 21.20 -28.54 11.25
N SER A 222 21.44 -29.36 12.26
CA SER A 222 20.63 -29.74 13.45
C SER A 222 20.87 -28.79 14.66
N PRO A 223 20.34 -29.06 15.87
CA PRO A 223 18.95 -29.14 16.37
C PRO A 223 18.65 -28.00 17.41
N PRO A 224 17.48 -27.94 18.10
CA PRO A 224 16.95 -26.70 18.67
C PRO A 224 17.35 -26.41 20.13
N ILE A 225 17.43 -25.11 20.45
CA ILE A 225 17.51 -24.59 21.81
C ILE A 225 16.14 -24.71 22.49
N SER A 226 16.13 -25.34 23.66
CA SER A 226 14.97 -25.51 24.55
C SER A 226 14.41 -24.15 25.02
N ILE A 227 13.10 -23.95 24.85
CA ILE A 227 12.36 -22.90 25.55
C ILE A 227 11.12 -23.54 26.20
N SER A 228 11.05 -23.36 27.52
CA SER A 228 10.05 -23.86 28.45
C SER A 228 8.60 -23.55 28.04
N ARG A 229 7.74 -24.57 28.07
CA ARG A 229 6.29 -24.44 27.90
C ARG A 229 5.69 -23.81 29.15
N ARG A 230 5.05 -22.64 29.01
CA ARG A 230 3.89 -22.28 29.82
C ARG A 230 2.64 -22.40 28.96
N THR A 231 1.78 -23.31 29.40
CA THR A 231 0.42 -23.57 28.96
C THR A 231 -0.42 -22.30 29.04
N ILE A 232 -0.99 -21.86 27.91
CA ILE A 232 -2.20 -21.03 27.89
C ILE A 232 -3.16 -21.61 26.86
N SER A 233 -4.40 -21.75 27.32
CA SER A 233 -5.56 -22.37 26.70
C SER A 233 -5.94 -21.79 25.34
N SER A 234 -6.56 -22.67 24.56
CA SER A 234 -7.13 -22.51 23.22
C SER A 234 -8.05 -21.30 23.04
N SER A 235 -7.73 -20.45 22.06
CA SER A 235 -8.72 -19.81 21.19
C SER A 235 -8.16 -19.72 19.76
N SER A 236 -8.92 -20.24 18.79
CA SER A 236 -8.50 -20.39 17.40
C SER A 236 -8.47 -19.05 16.68
N SER A 237 -7.34 -18.36 16.74
CA SER A 237 -6.98 -17.34 15.75
C SER A 237 -5.62 -17.69 15.17
N ARG A 238 -5.53 -17.81 13.83
CA ARG A 238 -4.24 -18.05 13.18
C ARG A 238 -3.31 -16.89 13.52
N PRO A 239 -2.13 -17.12 14.12
CA PRO A 239 -1.20 -16.03 14.40
C PRO A 239 -0.68 -15.47 13.07
N THR A 240 -1.00 -14.21 12.79
CA THR A 240 -0.35 -13.42 11.73
C THR A 240 1.13 -13.24 12.12
N GLY A 241 1.98 -14.17 11.71
CA GLY A 241 3.38 -14.28 12.13
C GLY A 241 4.33 -13.39 11.33
N PHE A 242 4.41 -12.11 11.68
CA PHE A 242 5.56 -11.28 11.34
C PHE A 242 5.99 -10.48 12.57
N ARG A 243 7.31 -10.28 12.70
CA ARG A 243 7.92 -9.54 13.81
C ARG A 243 8.57 -8.27 13.28
N PHE A 244 8.61 -7.26 14.14
CA PHE A 244 9.44 -6.08 13.93
C PHE A 244 10.88 -6.42 14.32
N VAL A 245 11.80 -6.01 13.46
CA VAL A 245 13.21 -5.88 13.82
C VAL A 245 13.47 -4.38 13.88
N HIS A 246 13.86 -3.91 15.08
CA HIS A 246 14.20 -2.52 15.37
C HIS A 246 15.69 -2.30 15.15
#